data_AF-A0A850RZY5-F1
#
_entry.id   AF-A0A850RZY5-F1
#
_cell.length_a   1.000
_cell.length_b   1.000
_cell.length_c   1.000
_cell.angle_alpha   90.00
_cell.angle_beta   90.00
_cell.angle_gamma   90.00
#
_symmetry.space_group_name_H-M   'P 1'
#
loop_
_entity.id
_entity.type
_entity.pdbx_description
1 polymer ?
#
loop_
_entity_poly.entity_id
_entity_poly.type
_entity_poly.pdbx_seq_one_letter_code
_entity_poly.pdbx_strand_id
1 'polypeptide(L)'
;MDEATIPTALEQFQEEERQTREKVLRLKRLKNITWLVIALPTAALAAFIAYNHTTMEPQALAEFAIPLLKWGSLACTIIYLAYIVMHMPLVRAIYQAKSVIYPRYNATVSESEQKTFQWQSYLSKNEQRSAGGKTAALILGAKAFSLFMLIIFYQLSWIHALGRIGVELNNEHYSFMGFIDFALFSSLVLFTVVLFFTRVSSLAKR
;
A
#
# COMPACT_ATOMS: atom_id res chain seq x y z
N MET A 1 -31.31 -12.29 -32.43
CA MET A 1 -30.65 -11.49 -31.39
C MET A 1 -30.48 -10.13 -32.00
N ASP A 2 -31.11 -9.09 -31.47
CA ASP A 2 -31.22 -7.81 -32.17
C ASP A 2 -29.86 -7.11 -32.28
N GLU A 3 -29.52 -6.66 -33.48
CA GLU A 3 -28.30 -5.88 -33.77
C GLU A 3 -28.22 -4.59 -32.92
N ALA A 4 -29.33 -4.14 -32.33
CA ALA A 4 -29.41 -2.98 -31.44
C ALA A 4 -28.98 -3.26 -29.98
N THR A 5 -28.93 -4.52 -29.53
CA THR A 5 -28.62 -4.88 -28.13
C THR A 5 -27.12 -4.97 -27.85
N ILE A 6 -26.31 -5.26 -28.86
CA ILE A 6 -24.85 -5.36 -28.78
C ILE A 6 -24.16 -3.98 -28.59
N PRO A 7 -24.50 -2.93 -29.36
CA PRO A 7 -23.86 -1.61 -29.17
C PRO A 7 -24.18 -1.01 -27.80
N THR A 8 -25.41 -1.20 -27.30
CA THR A 8 -25.82 -0.74 -25.96
C THR A 8 -25.10 -1.50 -24.84
N ALA A 9 -24.94 -2.82 -24.96
CA ALA A 9 -24.16 -3.62 -24.01
C ALA A 9 -22.66 -3.26 -24.00
N LEU A 10 -22.09 -2.97 -25.18
CA LEU A 10 -20.70 -2.54 -25.33
C LEU A 10 -20.47 -1.15 -24.71
N GLU A 11 -21.35 -0.18 -24.96
CA GLU A 11 -21.28 1.15 -24.36
C GLU A 11 -21.36 1.10 -22.83
N GLN A 12 -22.30 0.31 -22.29
CA GLN A 12 -22.41 0.09 -20.85
C GLN A 12 -21.16 -0.55 -20.26
N PHE A 13 -20.60 -1.57 -20.92
CA PHE A 13 -19.37 -2.21 -20.49
C PHE A 13 -18.19 -1.23 -20.47
N GLN A 14 -18.02 -0.44 -21.54
CA GLN A 14 -16.94 0.55 -21.65
C GLN A 14 -17.04 1.61 -20.56
N GLU A 15 -18.26 2.08 -20.26
CA GLU A 15 -18.48 3.08 -19.22
C GLU A 15 -18.15 2.54 -17.82
N GLU A 16 -18.64 1.36 -17.47
CA GLU A 16 -18.37 0.75 -16.16
C GLU A 16 -16.89 0.36 -15.99
N GLU A 17 -16.25 -0.13 -17.06
CA GLU A 17 -14.82 -0.40 -17.06
C GLU A 17 -14.02 0.88 -16.84
N ARG A 18 -14.36 1.97 -17.56
CA ARG A 18 -13.74 3.28 -17.41
C ARG A 18 -13.87 3.82 -15.99
N GLN A 19 -15.07 3.81 -15.43
CA GLN A 19 -15.33 4.25 -14.05
C GLN A 19 -14.52 3.44 -13.02
N THR A 20 -14.44 2.12 -13.22
CA THR A 20 -13.64 1.25 -12.35
C THR A 20 -12.15 1.58 -12.45
N ARG A 21 -11.62 1.76 -13.67
CA ARG A 21 -10.22 2.15 -13.90
C ARG A 21 -9.90 3.50 -13.28
N GLU A 22 -10.77 4.49 -13.43
CA GLU A 22 -10.57 5.80 -12.80
C GLU A 22 -10.49 5.70 -11.28
N LYS A 23 -11.39 4.95 -10.64
CA LYS A 23 -11.36 4.72 -9.19
C LYS A 23 -10.04 4.08 -8.76
N VAL A 24 -9.60 3.04 -9.47
CA VAL A 24 -8.33 2.35 -9.18
C VAL A 24 -7.13 3.28 -9.37
N LEU A 25 -7.10 4.09 -10.43
CA LEU A 25 -6.03 5.05 -10.69
C LEU A 25 -5.98 6.18 -9.64
N ARG A 26 -7.14 6.68 -9.19
CA ARG A 26 -7.21 7.68 -8.10
C ARG A 26 -6.63 7.11 -6.81
N LEU A 27 -7.02 5.88 -6.43
CA LEU A 27 -6.48 5.20 -5.26
C LEU A 27 -4.98 4.93 -5.39
N LYS A 28 -4.50 4.51 -6.56
CA LYS A 28 -3.07 4.33 -6.83
C LYS A 28 -2.29 5.64 -6.68
N ARG A 29 -2.82 6.75 -7.21
CA ARG A 29 -2.21 8.07 -7.11
C ARG A 29 -2.11 8.51 -5.65
N LEU A 30 -3.18 8.32 -4.87
CA LEU A 30 -3.19 8.61 -3.44
C LEU A 30 -2.12 7.80 -2.71
N LYS A 31 -2.04 6.48 -2.93
CA LYS A 31 -1.00 5.61 -2.34
C LYS A 31 0.43 6.03 -2.70
N ASN A 32 0.65 6.57 -3.90
CA ASN A 32 1.97 7.11 -4.30
C ASN A 32 2.28 8.44 -3.61
N ILE A 33 1.30 9.34 -3.47
CA ILE A 33 1.46 10.61 -2.73
C ILE A 33 1.79 10.30 -1.28
N THR A 34 1.04 9.42 -0.64
CA THR A 34 1.29 8.95 0.73
C THR A 34 2.72 8.44 0.90
N TRP A 35 3.22 7.68 -0.07
CA TRP A 35 4.61 7.20 -0.05
C TRP A 35 5.64 8.34 -0.13
N LEU A 36 5.43 9.32 -1.01
CA LEU A 36 6.33 10.48 -1.13
C LEU A 36 6.35 11.32 0.14
N VAL A 37 5.19 11.51 0.78
CA VAL A 37 5.05 12.27 2.03
C VAL A 37 5.79 11.61 3.19
N ILE A 38 6.09 10.31 3.13
CA ILE A 38 6.94 9.63 4.12
C ILE A 38 8.39 9.65 3.69
N ALA A 39 8.66 9.23 2.45
CA ALA A 39 10.03 9.03 1.97
C ALA A 39 10.86 10.32 2.02
N LEU A 40 10.28 11.47 1.66
CA LEU A 40 10.98 12.75 1.64
C LEU A 40 11.37 13.22 3.07
N PRO A 41 10.45 13.34 4.04
CA PRO A 41 10.83 13.70 5.41
C PRO A 41 11.77 12.70 6.06
N THR A 42 11.60 11.40 5.84
CA THR A 42 12.51 10.37 6.37
C THR A 42 13.92 10.55 5.80
N ALA A 43 14.06 10.76 4.48
CA ALA A 43 15.35 11.00 3.87
C ALA A 43 16.00 12.30 4.37
N ALA A 44 15.21 13.36 4.52
CA ALA A 44 15.67 14.64 5.06
C ALA A 44 16.16 14.49 6.51
N LEU A 45 15.40 13.78 7.36
CA LEU A 45 15.77 13.51 8.74
C LEU A 45 17.05 12.66 8.82
N ALA A 46 17.16 11.60 8.03
CA ALA A 46 18.36 10.77 7.99
C ALA A 46 19.60 11.56 7.54
N ALA A 47 19.45 12.40 6.50
CA ALA A 47 20.52 13.28 6.05
C ALA A 47 20.91 14.32 7.11
N PHE A 48 19.92 14.89 7.82
CA PHE A 48 20.16 15.83 8.90
C PHE A 48 20.92 15.19 10.06
N ILE A 49 20.53 13.98 10.49
CA ILE A 49 21.23 13.24 11.55
C ILE A 49 22.65 12.90 11.10
N ALA A 50 22.82 12.42 9.86
CA ALA A 50 24.13 12.07 9.32
C ALA A 50 25.07 13.28 9.24
N TYR A 51 24.57 14.43 8.78
CA TYR A 51 25.35 15.68 8.73
C TYR A 51 25.78 16.15 10.12
N ASN A 52 24.87 16.09 11.10
CA ASN A 52 25.17 16.56 12.45
C ASN A 52 25.95 15.57 13.30
N HIS A 53 26.09 14.31 12.87
CA HIS A 53 26.88 13.30 13.59
C HIS A 53 28.37 13.68 13.74
N THR A 54 28.90 14.53 12.85
CA THR A 54 30.29 15.01 12.93
C THR A 54 30.44 16.42 13.51
N THR A 55 29.33 17.15 13.70
CA THR A 55 29.35 18.58 14.08
C THR A 55 28.74 18.85 15.45
N MET A 56 27.91 17.94 15.98
CA MET A 56 27.26 18.06 17.29
C MET A 56 27.78 17.01 18.27
N GLU A 57 27.74 17.33 19.56
CA GLU A 57 27.97 16.33 20.59
C GLU A 57 26.91 15.21 20.51
N PRO A 58 27.30 13.94 20.67
CA PRO A 58 26.38 12.81 20.53
C PRO A 58 25.15 12.89 21.43
N GLN A 59 25.29 13.49 22.61
CA GLN A 59 24.20 13.63 23.58
C GLN A 59 23.17 14.67 23.11
N ALA A 60 23.62 15.86 22.70
CA ALA A 60 22.73 16.90 22.16
C ALA A 60 22.00 16.44 20.89
N LEU A 61 22.69 15.68 20.03
CA LEU A 61 22.08 15.08 18.83
C LEU A 61 21.02 14.04 19.21
N ALA A 62 21.29 13.20 20.22
CA ALA A 62 20.34 12.20 20.69
C ALA A 62 19.09 12.83 21.32
N GLU A 63 19.25 13.86 22.17
CA GLU A 63 18.14 14.59 22.78
C GLU A 63 17.21 15.21 21.74
N PHE A 64 17.78 15.77 20.66
CA PHE A 64 17.00 16.29 19.54
C PHE A 64 16.31 15.18 18.72
N ALA A 65 17.01 14.07 18.48
CA ALA A 65 16.51 12.98 17.65
C ALA A 65 15.40 12.17 18.33
N ILE A 66 15.45 11.98 19.65
CA ILE A 66 14.48 11.17 20.43
C ILE A 66 13.01 11.52 20.14
N PRO A 67 12.54 12.77 20.27
CA PRO A 67 11.15 13.11 19.99
C PRO A 67 10.80 12.89 18.51
N LEU A 68 11.71 13.20 17.59
CA LEU A 68 11.50 12.99 16.15
C LEU A 68 11.38 11.52 15.79
N LEU A 69 12.18 10.66 16.42
CA LEU A 69 12.14 9.21 16.20
C LEU A 69 10.88 8.59 16.82
N LYS A 70 10.50 9.00 18.03
CA LYS A 70 9.26 8.57 18.70
C LYS A 70 8.02 8.96 17.89
N TRP A 71 7.84 10.25 17.63
CA TRP A 71 6.67 10.73 16.89
C TRP A 71 6.70 10.33 15.42
N GLY A 72 7.89 10.22 14.82
CA GLY A 72 8.09 9.67 13.48
C GLY A 72 7.61 8.22 13.37
N SER A 73 7.93 7.37 14.36
CA SER A 73 7.43 5.98 14.41
C SER A 73 5.90 5.92 14.44
N LEU A 74 5.26 6.78 15.25
CA LEU A 74 3.80 6.84 15.35
C LEU A 74 3.17 7.33 14.04
N ALA A 75 3.69 8.41 13.46
CA ALA A 75 3.22 8.94 12.20
C ALA A 75 3.34 7.92 11.06
N CYS A 76 4.50 7.24 10.95
CA CYS A 76 4.69 6.17 9.98
C CYS A 76 3.70 5.03 10.20
N THR A 77 3.39 4.67 11.45
CA THR A 77 2.42 3.63 11.79
C THR A 77 1.00 4.01 11.36
N ILE A 78 0.55 5.22 11.64
CA ILE A 78 -0.77 5.72 11.22
C ILE A 78 -0.88 5.67 9.69
N ILE A 79 0.16 6.13 8.99
CA ILE A 79 0.17 6.14 7.53
C ILE A 79 0.21 4.72 6.96
N TYR A 80 0.98 3.82 7.57
CA TYR A 80 1.00 2.40 7.22
C TYR A 80 -0.39 1.77 7.33
N LEU A 81 -1.10 2.00 8.45
CA LEU A 81 -2.47 1.55 8.63
C LEU A 81 -3.40 2.08 7.53
N ALA A 82 -3.35 3.38 7.24
CA ALA A 82 -4.12 3.99 6.16
C ALA A 82 -3.79 3.35 4.79
N TYR A 83 -2.51 3.08 4.53
CA TYR A 83 -2.05 2.45 3.29
C TYR A 83 -2.60 1.03 3.10
N ILE A 84 -2.65 0.24 4.17
CA ILE A 84 -3.23 -1.11 4.19
C ILE A 84 -4.74 -1.04 4.00
N VAL A 85 -5.45 -0.17 4.72
CA VAL A 85 -6.91 0.01 4.60
C VAL A 85 -7.29 0.44 3.18
N MET A 86 -6.54 1.35 2.56
CA MET A 86 -6.75 1.77 1.16
C MET A 86 -6.56 0.64 0.15
N HIS A 87 -5.92 -0.47 0.53
CA HIS A 87 -5.79 -1.64 -0.36
C HIS A 87 -7.13 -2.39 -0.54
N MET A 88 -7.99 -2.42 0.47
CA MET A 88 -9.29 -3.10 0.39
C MET A 88 -10.20 -2.54 -0.72
N PRO A 89 -10.51 -1.23 -0.79
CA PRO A 89 -11.37 -0.70 -1.85
C PRO A 89 -10.75 -0.84 -3.24
N LEU A 90 -9.42 -0.75 -3.35
CA LEU A 90 -8.69 -0.99 -4.60
C LEU A 90 -8.94 -2.42 -5.11
N VAL A 91 -8.72 -3.41 -4.25
CA VAL A 91 -8.94 -4.83 -4.55
C VAL A 91 -10.40 -5.08 -4.90
N ARG A 92 -11.33 -4.53 -4.10
CA ARG A 92 -12.77 -4.71 -4.31
C ARG A 92 -13.23 -4.17 -5.66
N ALA A 93 -12.75 -3.00 -6.06
CA ALA A 93 -13.08 -2.40 -7.36
C ALA A 93 -12.61 -3.28 -8.53
N ILE A 94 -11.37 -3.79 -8.47
CA ILE A 94 -10.84 -4.67 -9.51
C ILE A 94 -11.57 -6.02 -9.49
N TYR A 95 -11.92 -6.55 -8.31
CA TYR A 95 -12.68 -7.78 -8.19
C TYR A 95 -14.08 -7.66 -8.78
N GLN A 96 -14.76 -6.53 -8.58
CA GLN A 96 -16.06 -6.24 -9.20
C GLN A 96 -15.97 -6.27 -10.73
N ALA A 97 -14.91 -5.70 -11.31
CA ALA A 97 -14.68 -5.83 -12.75
C ALA A 97 -14.53 -7.28 -13.20
N LYS A 98 -13.73 -8.07 -12.48
CA LYS A 98 -13.51 -9.48 -12.78
C LYS A 98 -14.78 -10.33 -12.65
N SER A 99 -15.57 -10.14 -11.59
CA SER A 99 -16.64 -11.06 -11.20
C SER A 99 -18.02 -10.67 -11.70
N VAL A 100 -18.23 -9.39 -12.02
CA VAL A 100 -19.54 -8.86 -12.44
C VAL A 100 -19.46 -8.29 -13.86
N ILE A 101 -18.57 -7.33 -14.11
CA ILE A 101 -18.57 -6.56 -15.36
C ILE A 101 -18.21 -7.43 -16.58
N TYR A 102 -17.08 -8.14 -16.51
CA TYR A 102 -16.61 -9.00 -17.61
C TYR A 102 -17.55 -10.20 -17.88
N PRO A 103 -18.00 -10.96 -16.87
CA PRO A 103 -18.94 -12.06 -17.10
C PRO A 103 -20.28 -11.59 -17.67
N ARG A 104 -20.81 -10.45 -17.21
CA ARG A 104 -22.08 -9.92 -17.71
C ARG A 104 -21.99 -9.51 -19.18
N TYR A 105 -20.89 -8.87 -19.58
CA TYR A 105 -20.65 -8.54 -20.98
C TYR A 105 -20.47 -9.81 -21.83
N ASN A 106 -19.63 -10.75 -21.40
CA ASN A 106 -19.38 -11.98 -22.14
C ASN A 106 -20.62 -12.89 -22.28
N ALA A 107 -21.58 -12.78 -21.38
CA ALA A 107 -22.87 -13.48 -21.49
C ALA A 107 -23.81 -12.88 -22.56
N THR A 108 -23.54 -11.65 -23.01
CA THR A 108 -24.39 -10.91 -23.98
C THR A 108 -23.83 -10.87 -25.40
N VAL A 109 -22.56 -11.25 -25.59
CA VAL A 109 -21.86 -11.16 -26.88
C VAL A 109 -21.47 -12.53 -27.43
N SER A 110 -21.18 -12.58 -28.73
CA SER A 110 -20.67 -13.78 -29.41
C SER A 110 -19.30 -14.20 -28.88
N GLU A 111 -18.94 -15.48 -29.00
CA GLU A 111 -17.64 -16.00 -28.53
C GLU A 111 -16.43 -15.23 -29.11
N SER A 112 -16.53 -14.76 -30.35
CA SER A 112 -15.49 -13.96 -31.01
C SER A 112 -15.28 -12.57 -30.40
N GLU A 113 -16.26 -12.04 -29.67
CA GLU A 113 -16.23 -10.70 -29.07
C GLU A 113 -16.01 -10.72 -27.55
N GLN A 114 -15.91 -11.91 -26.95
CA GLN A 114 -15.67 -12.05 -25.52
C GLN A 114 -14.35 -11.40 -25.11
N LYS A 115 -14.39 -10.62 -24.02
CA LYS A 115 -13.19 -10.01 -23.46
C LYS A 115 -12.65 -10.81 -22.30
N THR A 116 -11.33 -10.95 -22.26
CA THR A 116 -10.63 -11.59 -21.14
C THR A 116 -10.22 -10.55 -20.11
N PHE A 117 -10.57 -10.79 -18.85
CA PHE A 117 -10.17 -9.92 -17.75
C PHE A 117 -8.65 -10.01 -17.49
N GLN A 118 -7.98 -8.86 -17.45
CA GLN A 118 -6.56 -8.76 -17.10
C GLN A 118 -6.36 -7.87 -15.87
N TRP A 119 -5.93 -8.44 -14.75
CA TRP A 119 -5.76 -7.69 -13.49
C TRP A 119 -4.77 -6.52 -13.59
N GLN A 120 -3.77 -6.64 -14.47
CA GLN A 120 -2.66 -5.70 -14.59
C GLN A 120 -3.04 -4.42 -15.34
N SER A 121 -3.99 -4.49 -16.28
CA SER A 121 -4.44 -3.33 -17.06
C SER A 121 -5.07 -2.26 -16.15
N TYR A 122 -5.64 -2.65 -15.01
CA TYR A 122 -6.17 -1.72 -14.02
C TYR A 122 -5.08 -0.99 -13.23
N LEU A 123 -3.87 -1.54 -13.18
CA LEU A 123 -2.75 -0.97 -12.42
C LEU A 123 -1.80 -0.15 -13.31
N SER A 124 -1.91 -0.22 -14.63
CA SER A 124 -1.09 0.53 -15.58
C SER A 124 -1.95 1.43 -16.46
N LYS A 125 -1.53 2.67 -16.69
CA LYS A 125 -2.22 3.57 -17.65
C LYS A 125 -2.00 3.13 -19.11
N ASN A 126 -0.94 2.35 -19.36
CA ASN A 126 -0.59 1.81 -20.67
C ASN A 126 -0.81 0.29 -20.66
N GLU A 127 -1.72 -0.19 -21.49
CA GLU A 127 -2.12 -1.59 -21.60
C GLU A 127 -1.07 -2.54 -22.20
N GLN A 128 0.07 -2.05 -22.70
CA GLN A 128 0.86 -2.84 -23.67
C GLN A 128 2.36 -3.07 -23.37
N ARG A 129 2.92 -2.69 -22.22
CA ARG A 129 4.40 -2.77 -22.07
C ARG A 129 5.02 -3.27 -20.77
N SER A 130 4.27 -3.90 -19.89
CA SER A 130 4.87 -4.52 -18.70
C SER A 130 4.82 -6.05 -18.81
N ALA A 131 5.93 -6.63 -19.26
CA ALA A 131 6.21 -8.04 -19.02
C ALA A 131 6.03 -8.37 -17.52
N GLY A 132 5.21 -9.38 -17.22
CA GLY A 132 5.18 -10.06 -15.92
C GLY A 132 4.14 -9.54 -14.92
N GLY A 133 3.04 -10.29 -14.76
CA GLY A 133 2.06 -10.11 -13.68
C GLY A 133 2.58 -10.30 -12.26
N LYS A 134 3.80 -10.83 -12.11
CA LYS A 134 4.48 -10.94 -10.82
C LYS A 134 4.86 -9.57 -10.27
N THR A 135 5.08 -8.58 -11.14
CA THR A 135 5.74 -7.31 -10.78
C THR A 135 4.84 -6.36 -9.99
N ALA A 136 3.54 -6.25 -10.28
CA ALA A 136 2.69 -5.27 -9.61
C ALA A 136 2.32 -5.64 -8.16
N ALA A 137 2.03 -6.92 -7.90
CA ALA A 137 1.81 -7.43 -6.54
C ALA A 137 3.10 -7.40 -5.72
N LEU A 138 4.25 -7.73 -6.33
CA LEU A 138 5.57 -7.56 -5.72
C LEU A 138 5.85 -6.10 -5.35
N ILE A 139 5.58 -5.14 -6.24
CA ILE A 139 5.80 -3.71 -5.96
C ILE A 139 4.90 -3.22 -4.82
N LEU A 140 3.63 -3.63 -4.77
CA LEU A 140 2.71 -3.27 -3.70
C LEU A 140 3.11 -3.88 -2.36
N GLY A 141 3.48 -5.16 -2.35
CA GLY A 141 4.00 -5.85 -1.16
C GLY A 141 5.32 -5.24 -0.69
N ALA A 142 6.23 -4.91 -1.61
CA ALA A 142 7.51 -4.28 -1.30
C ALA A 142 7.32 -2.93 -0.61
N LYS A 143 6.38 -2.08 -1.06
CA LYS A 143 6.10 -0.80 -0.40
C LYS A 143 5.56 -0.97 1.03
N ALA A 144 4.61 -1.89 1.22
CA ALA A 144 4.08 -2.18 2.56
C ALA A 144 5.19 -2.72 3.48
N PHE A 145 6.04 -3.62 2.97
CA PHE A 145 7.17 -4.16 3.69
C PHE A 145 8.24 -3.09 4.01
N SER A 146 8.53 -2.19 3.07
CA SER A 146 9.44 -1.07 3.32
C SER A 146 8.90 -0.13 4.40
N LEU A 147 7.59 0.16 4.43
CA LEU A 147 6.99 0.93 5.52
C LEU A 147 7.11 0.20 6.86
N PHE A 148 6.85 -1.10 6.88
CA PHE A 148 7.02 -1.93 8.06
C PHE A 148 8.46 -1.84 8.59
N MET A 149 9.45 -2.08 7.72
CA MET A 149 10.86 -2.00 8.10
C MET A 149 11.28 -0.59 8.55
N LEU A 150 10.71 0.44 7.93
CA LEU A 150 10.96 1.82 8.34
C LEU A 150 10.46 2.08 9.77
N ILE A 151 9.29 1.57 10.14
CA ILE A 151 8.74 1.74 11.50
C ILE A 151 9.63 1.04 12.53
N ILE A 152 10.04 -0.20 12.25
CA ILE A 152 10.99 -0.94 13.09
C ILE A 152 12.30 -0.15 13.22
N PHE A 153 12.81 0.43 12.13
CA PHE A 153 14.02 1.24 12.16
C PHE A 153 13.87 2.48 13.05
N TYR A 154 12.73 3.18 12.98
CA TYR A 154 12.44 4.31 13.86
C TYR A 154 12.38 3.88 15.34
N GLN A 155 11.74 2.76 15.66
CA GLN A 155 11.65 2.24 17.03
C GLN A 155 13.03 1.86 17.58
N LEU A 156 13.83 1.10 16.82
CA LEU A 156 15.17 0.69 17.23
C LEU A 156 16.10 1.90 17.37
N SER A 157 16.03 2.86 16.44
CA SER A 157 16.82 4.10 16.51
C SER A 157 16.44 4.93 17.73
N TRP A 158 15.14 5.00 18.06
CA TRP A 158 14.65 5.69 19.25
C TRP A 158 15.18 5.06 20.54
N ILE A 159 15.11 3.73 20.66
CA ILE A 159 15.65 2.99 21.80
C ILE A 159 17.16 3.21 21.92
N HIS A 160 17.88 3.15 20.79
CA HIS A 160 19.32 3.37 20.78
C HIS A 160 19.68 4.79 21.25
N ALA A 161 18.92 5.80 20.81
CA ALA A 161 19.12 7.19 21.23
C ALA A 161 18.83 7.39 22.73
N LEU A 162 17.78 6.76 23.27
CA LEU A 162 17.50 6.78 24.72
C LEU A 162 18.66 6.16 25.53
N GLY A 163 19.19 5.03 25.08
CA GLY A 163 20.34 4.39 25.72
C GLY A 163 21.60 5.28 25.70
N ARG A 164 21.79 6.09 24.65
CA ARG A 164 22.92 7.03 24.55
C ARG A 164 22.88 8.17 25.56
N ILE A 165 21.69 8.62 25.95
CA ILE A 165 21.52 9.68 26.96
C ILE A 165 21.33 9.13 28.38
N GLY A 166 21.53 7.82 28.59
CA GLY A 166 21.41 7.17 29.89
C GLY A 166 19.98 7.05 30.41
N VAL A 167 18.96 7.19 29.55
CA VAL A 167 17.57 7.03 29.95
C VAL A 167 17.19 5.56 29.89
N GLU A 168 16.88 4.99 31.05
CA GLU A 168 16.34 3.63 31.14
C GLU A 168 14.91 3.54 30.59
N LEU A 169 14.63 2.41 29.93
CA LEU A 169 13.28 2.13 29.45
C LEU A 169 12.35 1.89 30.63
N ASN A 170 11.22 2.60 30.66
CA ASN A 170 10.22 2.49 31.71
C ASN A 170 8.90 1.94 31.12
N ASN A 171 7.88 1.78 31.97
CA ASN A 171 6.59 1.25 31.56
C ASN A 171 5.91 2.06 30.44
N GLU A 172 6.10 3.38 30.39
CA GLU A 172 5.54 4.22 29.33
C GLU A 172 6.21 3.93 27.98
N HIS A 173 7.53 3.77 27.97
CA HIS A 173 8.30 3.43 26.78
C HIS A 173 7.87 2.07 26.21
N TYR A 174 7.75 1.06 27.07
CA TYR A 174 7.28 -0.27 26.67
C TYR A 174 5.82 -0.27 26.22
N SER A 175 4.95 0.47 26.90
CA SER A 175 3.54 0.58 26.51
C SER A 175 3.39 1.23 25.12
N PHE A 176 4.19 2.25 24.83
CA PHE A 176 4.20 2.90 23.52
C PHE A 176 4.70 1.95 22.41
N MET A 177 5.78 1.20 22.64
CA MET A 177 6.23 0.19 21.68
C MET A 177 5.18 -0.89 21.48
N GLY A 178 4.62 -1.42 22.57
CA GLY A 178 3.58 -2.45 22.52
C GLY A 178 2.35 -2.00 21.73
N PHE A 179 1.96 -0.73 21.84
CA PHE A 179 0.88 -0.16 21.03
C PHE A 179 1.22 -0.16 19.52
N ILE A 180 2.42 0.29 19.14
CA ILE A 180 2.86 0.28 17.74
C ILE A 180 2.96 -1.14 17.21
N ASP A 181 3.60 -2.04 17.96
CA ASP A 181 3.81 -3.42 17.56
C ASP A 181 2.48 -4.16 17.40
N PHE A 182 1.54 -3.96 18.32
CA PHE A 182 0.19 -4.52 18.21
C PHE A 182 -0.51 -4.02 16.93
N ALA A 183 -0.42 -2.74 16.62
CA ALA A 183 -0.99 -2.17 15.40
C ALA A 183 -0.33 -2.74 14.13
N LEU A 184 1.00 -2.89 14.14
CA LEU A 184 1.76 -3.48 13.04
C LEU A 184 1.38 -4.95 12.80
N PHE A 185 1.39 -5.78 13.84
CA PHE A 185 1.06 -7.20 13.73
C PHE A 185 -0.39 -7.40 13.30
N SER A 186 -1.34 -6.70 13.92
CA SER A 186 -2.76 -6.81 13.58
C SER A 186 -3.04 -6.44 12.12
N SER A 187 -2.39 -5.38 11.62
CA SER A 187 -2.55 -4.95 10.22
C SER A 187 -1.81 -5.84 9.23
N LEU A 188 -0.68 -6.45 9.60
CA LEU A 188 0.01 -7.45 8.78
C LEU A 188 -0.87 -8.70 8.59
N VAL A 189 -1.50 -9.17 9.67
CA VAL A 189 -2.48 -10.28 9.61
C VAL A 189 -3.62 -9.90 8.69
N LEU A 190 -4.22 -8.72 8.87
CA LEU A 190 -5.31 -8.23 8.02
C LEU A 190 -4.90 -8.17 6.54
N PHE A 191 -3.71 -7.64 6.24
CA PHE A 191 -3.20 -7.56 4.88
C PHE A 191 -2.97 -8.93 4.26
N THR A 192 -2.41 -9.87 5.02
CA THR A 192 -2.19 -11.25 4.59
C THR A 192 -3.51 -11.96 4.28
N VAL A 193 -4.53 -11.77 5.12
CA VAL A 193 -5.88 -12.28 4.90
C VAL A 193 -6.47 -11.72 3.59
N VAL A 194 -6.35 -10.41 3.35
CA VAL A 194 -6.80 -9.78 2.10
C VAL A 194 -6.06 -10.34 0.88
N LEU A 195 -4.74 -10.54 0.96
CA LEU A 195 -3.96 -11.17 -0.10
C LEU A 195 -4.35 -12.63 -0.36
N PHE A 196 -4.67 -13.38 0.70
CA PHE A 196 -5.11 -14.76 0.57
C PHE A 196 -6.48 -14.83 -0.11
N PHE A 197 -7.46 -14.03 0.32
CA PHE A 197 -8.78 -13.98 -0.33
C PHE A 197 -8.69 -13.58 -1.81
N THR A 198 -7.81 -12.62 -2.15
CA THR A 198 -7.59 -12.24 -3.56
C THR A 198 -6.95 -13.34 -4.39
N ARG A 199 -6.00 -14.10 -3.83
CA ARG A 199 -5.36 -15.23 -4.51
C ARG A 199 -6.27 -16.45 -4.62
N VAL A 200 -7.01 -16.81 -3.57
CA VAL A 200 -7.98 -17.92 -3.61
C VAL A 200 -9.08 -17.63 -4.62
N SER A 201 -9.60 -16.40 -4.67
CA SER A 201 -10.53 -15.97 -5.73
C SER A 201 -9.93 -15.91 -7.13
N SER A 202 -8.60 -15.86 -7.27
CA SER A 202 -7.94 -15.96 -8.57
C SER A 202 -7.74 -17.40 -9.04
N LEU A 203 -7.57 -18.33 -8.11
CA LEU A 203 -7.37 -19.77 -8.37
C LEU A 203 -8.68 -20.57 -8.47
N ALA A 204 -9.75 -20.17 -7.79
CA ALA A 204 -11.02 -20.91 -7.73
C ALA A 204 -11.85 -20.91 -9.05
N LYS A 205 -11.31 -20.38 -10.16
CA LYS A 205 -11.93 -20.45 -11.49
C LYS A 205 -10.90 -20.87 -12.53
N ARG A 206 -10.37 -22.08 -12.36
CA ARG A 206 -9.93 -22.92 -13.48
C ARG A 206 -10.99 -23.97 -13.72
#